data_AF-A0A9X6WVN5-F1
#
_entry.id   AF-A0A9X6WVN5-F1
#
_cell.length_a   1.000
_cell.length_b   1.000
_cell.length_c   1.000
_cell.angle_alpha   90.00
_cell.angle_beta   90.00
_cell.angle_gamma   90.00
#
_symmetry.space_group_name_H-M   'P 1'
#
loop_
_entity.id
_entity.type
_entity.pdbx_description
1 polymer ?
#
loop_
_entity_poly.entity_id
_entity_poly.type
_entity_poly.pdbx_seq_one_letter_code
_entity_poly.pdbx_strand_id
1 'polypeptide(L)' 'MSALRKIRIEKGLHIKEVAEVVKIPVPTLYDVESGRKGIIAWKAQKLASFLKEPVETLFNPTYYTVKHNSISTPQ' A
#
# COMPACT_ATOMS: atom_id res chain seq x y z
N MET A 1 -13.16 9.52 -4.88
CA MET A 1 -11.91 9.79 -4.15
C MET A 1 -11.46 8.48 -3.52
N SER A 2 -10.18 8.09 -3.58
CA SER A 2 -9.72 6.83 -2.97
C SER A 2 -9.72 6.90 -1.44
N ALA A 3 -9.82 5.74 -0.78
CA ALA A 3 -9.71 5.63 0.68
C ALA A 3 -8.41 6.24 1.21
N LEU A 4 -7.29 5.94 0.54
CA LEU A 4 -5.98 6.51 0.87
C LEU A 4 -5.99 8.04 0.86
N ARG A 5 -6.51 8.66 -0.21
CA ARG A 5 -6.55 10.12 -0.33
C ARG A 5 -7.45 10.75 0.72
N LYS A 6 -8.59 10.11 1.02
CA LYS A 6 -9.52 10.57 2.05
C LYS A 6 -8.87 10.62 3.43
N ILE A 7 -8.28 9.52 3.86
CA ILE A 7 -7.59 9.39 5.15
C ILE A 7 -6.43 10.39 5.26
N ARG A 8 -5.64 10.57 4.20
CA ARG A 8 -4.55 11.57 4.20
C ARG A 8 -5.08 12.98 4.46
N ILE A 9 -6.17 13.38 3.78
CA ILE A 9 -6.77 14.71 3.93
C ILE A 9 -7.40 14.88 5.32
N GLU A 10 -8.08 13.86 5.84
CA GLU A 10 -8.68 13.87 7.18
C GLU A 10 -7.61 14.04 8.29
N LYS A 11 -6.40 13.53 8.06
CA LYS A 11 -5.24 13.74 8.95
C LYS A 11 -4.50 15.06 8.71
N GLY A 12 -4.98 15.91 7.80
CA GLY A 12 -4.37 17.22 7.51
C GLY A 12 -3.03 17.14 6.79
N LEU A 13 -2.68 15.99 6.19
CA LEU A 13 -1.35 15.76 5.61
C LEU A 13 -1.29 16.20 4.14
N HIS A 14 -0.25 16.94 3.78
CA HIS A 14 0.02 17.30 2.39
C HIS A 14 0.69 16.14 1.65
N ILE A 15 0.36 15.94 0.37
CA ILE A 15 0.88 14.83 -0.43
C ILE A 15 2.43 14.80 -0.50
N LYS A 16 3.07 15.98 -0.49
CA LYS A 16 4.54 16.11 -0.49
C LYS A 16 5.17 15.58 0.80
N GLU A 17 4.55 15.82 1.95
CA GLU A 17 5.05 15.34 3.25
C GLU A 17 5.01 13.81 3.32
N VAL A 18 3.89 13.23 2.88
CA VAL A 18 3.73 11.78 2.83
C VAL A 18 4.73 11.15 1.85
N ALA A 19 4.88 11.74 0.67
CA ALA A 19 5.83 11.31 -0.35
C ALA A 19 7.28 11.28 0.18
N GLU A 20 7.68 12.30 0.93
CA GLU A 20 9.02 12.43 1.49
C GLU A 20 9.32 11.40 2.59
N VAL A 21 8.36 11.18 3.51
CA VAL A 21 8.51 10.23 4.61
C VAL A 21 8.49 8.79 4.10
N VAL A 22 7.55 8.48 3.22
CA VAL A 22 7.40 7.12 2.67
C VAL A 22 8.46 6.83 1.60
N LYS A 23 9.14 7.86 1.08
CA LYS A 23 10.13 7.75 -0.02
C LYS A 23 9.45 7.25 -1.31
N ILE A 24 8.32 7.86 -1.65
CA ILE A 24 7.57 7.63 -2.88
C ILE A 24 7.53 8.97 -3.63
N PRO A 25 7.87 9.03 -4.93
CA PRO A 25 7.74 10.27 -5.69
C PRO A 25 6.31 10.80 -5.66
N VAL A 26 6.14 12.12 -5.52
CA VAL A 26 4.81 12.77 -5.48
C VAL A 26 3.93 12.36 -6.67
N PRO A 27 4.42 12.32 -7.93
CA PRO A 27 3.59 11.87 -9.06
C PRO A 27 3.12 10.42 -8.90
N THR A 28 3.97 9.54 -8.35
CA THR A 28 3.60 8.16 -8.07
C THR A 28 2.54 8.09 -6.97
N LEU A 29 2.72 8.80 -5.86
CA LEU A 29 1.71 8.83 -4.79
C LEU A 29 0.37 9.39 -5.31
N TYR A 30 0.41 10.39 -6.19
CA TYR A 30 -0.79 10.93 -6.84
C TYR A 30 -1.47 9.92 -7.77
N ASP A 31 -0.72 9.18 -8.59
CA ASP A 31 -1.25 8.10 -9.42
C ASP A 31 -1.95 7.03 -8.57
N VAL A 32 -1.35 6.69 -7.43
CA VAL A 32 -1.87 5.70 -6.48
C VAL A 32 -3.14 6.19 -5.80
N GLU A 33 -3.13 7.42 -5.29
CA GLU A 33 -4.33 8.06 -4.72
C GLU A 33 -5.46 8.26 -5.74
N SER A 34 -5.13 8.30 -7.03
CA SER A 34 -6.10 8.38 -8.12
C SER A 34 -6.57 7.01 -8.61
N GLY A 35 -6.01 5.91 -8.11
CA GLY A 35 -6.32 4.56 -8.56
C GLY A 35 -5.76 4.19 -9.94
N ARG A 36 -4.88 5.02 -10.53
CA ARG A 36 -4.27 4.74 -11.84
C ARG A 36 -3.21 3.64 -11.79
N LYS A 37 -2.58 3.43 -10.62
CA LYS A 37 -1.54 2.43 -10.42
C LYS A 37 -1.61 1.85 -9.00
N GLY A 38 -1.27 0.57 -8.89
CA GLY A 38 -0.98 -0.06 -7.60
C GLY A 38 0.43 0.25 -7.11
N ILE A 39 0.74 -0.21 -5.89
CA ILE A 39 2.08 -0.18 -5.32
C ILE A 39 2.47 -1.55 -4.79
N ILE A 40 3.77 -1.79 -4.72
CA ILE A 40 4.33 -3.01 -4.12
C ILE A 40 4.07 -3.08 -2.62
N ALA A 41 3.90 -4.30 -2.10
CA ALA A 41 3.42 -4.56 -0.74
C ALA A 41 4.17 -3.80 0.36
N TRP A 42 5.51 -3.76 0.33
CA TRP A 42 6.28 -3.06 1.36
C TRP A 42 6.05 -1.54 1.37
N LYS A 43 5.77 -0.93 0.21
CA LYS A 43 5.39 0.50 0.12
C LYS A 43 4.00 0.73 0.68
N ALA A 44 3.06 -0.19 0.41
CA ALA A 44 1.73 -0.16 1.00
C ALA A 44 1.77 -0.26 2.52
N GLN A 45 2.56 -1.18 3.06
CA GLN A 45 2.78 -1.31 4.49
C GLN A 45 3.40 -0.03 5.09
N LYS A 46 4.40 0.56 4.43
CA LYS A 46 5.01 1.81 4.91
C LYS A 46 4.03 2.98 4.94
N LEU A 47 3.15 3.09 3.95
CA LEU A 47 2.04 4.05 3.92
C LEU A 47 1.05 3.81 5.07
N ALA A 48 0.64 2.56 5.26
CA ALA A 48 -0.26 2.14 6.33
C ALA A 48 0.31 2.48 7.72
N SER A 49 1.57 2.11 7.98
CA SER A 49 2.26 2.42 9.23
C SER A 49 2.38 3.92 9.47
N PHE A 50 2.70 4.71 8.43
CA PHE A 50 2.82 6.17 8.56
C PHE A 50 1.46 6.83 8.86
N LEU A 51 0.40 6.39 8.17
CA LEU A 51 -0.95 6.89 8.38
C LEU A 51 -1.60 6.33 9.66
N LYS A 52 -0.99 5.35 10.32
CA LYS A 52 -1.52 4.62 11.47
C LYS A 52 -2.87 3.97 11.17
N GLU A 53 -2.98 3.37 9.99
CA GLU A 53 -4.16 2.66 9.52
C GLU A 53 -3.77 1.23 9.11
N PRO A 54 -4.65 0.23 9.25
CA PRO A 54 -4.42 -1.09 8.68
C PRO A 54 -4.26 -1.01 7.15
N VAL A 55 -3.41 -1.85 6.55
CA VAL A 55 -3.14 -1.77 5.11
C VAL A 55 -4.39 -2.06 4.28
N GLU A 56 -5.30 -2.88 4.82
CA GLU A 56 -6.57 -3.29 4.22
C GLU A 56 -7.61 -2.15 4.19
N THR A 57 -7.45 -1.10 5.00
CA THR A 57 -8.32 0.08 4.91
C THR A 57 -7.90 1.01 3.77
N LEU A 58 -6.63 0.90 3.32
CA LEU A 58 -6.03 1.76 2.31
C LEU A 58 -5.96 1.08 0.93
N PHE A 59 -5.75 -0.24 0.91
CA PHE A 59 -5.48 -1.01 -0.29
C PHE A 59 -6.30 -2.30 -0.30
N ASN A 60 -6.69 -2.74 -1.51
CA ASN A 60 -7.24 -4.08 -1.69
C ASN A 60 -6.07 -5.08 -1.71
N PRO A 61 -6.04 -6.10 -0.83
CA PRO A 61 -5.01 -7.12 -0.87
C PRO A 61 -5.14 -7.95 -2.15
N THR A 62 -4.07 -8.02 -2.93
CA THR A 62 -3.93 -8.99 -4.02
C THR A 62 -3.29 -10.24 -3.44
N TYR A 63 -4.08 -11.32 -3.30
CA TYR A 63 -3.69 -12.50 -2.53
C TYR A 63 -2.40 -13.18 -3.04
N TYR A 64 -1.54 -13.55 -2.09
CA TYR A 64 -0.42 -14.46 -2.32
C TYR A 64 -0.83 -15.87 -1.90
N THR A 65 -0.57 -16.87 -2.73
CA THR A 65 -0.86 -18.28 -2.43
C THR A 65 0.40 -19.01 -1.96
N VAL A 66 0.24 -19.94 -1.02
CA VAL A 66 1.36 -20.72 -0.47
C VAL A 66 1.83 -21.77 -1.48
N LYS A 67 3.15 -21.87 -1.68
CA LYS A 67 3.74 -22.97 -2.45
C LYS A 67 3.55 -24.28 -1.67
N HIS A 68 2.87 -25.24 -2.27
CA HIS A 68 2.81 -26.60 -1.77
C HIS A 68 4.05 -27.34 -2.28
N ASN A 69 5.02 -27.58 -1.41
CA ASN A 69 6.09 -28.52 -1.70
C ASN A 69 5.55 -29.92 -1.39
N SER A 70 5.06 -30.64 -2.41
CA SER A 70 4.85 -32.07 -2.31
C SER A 70 6.21 -32.76 -2.19
N ILE A 71 6.64 -33.03 -0.96
CA ILE A 71 7.75 -33.95 -0.71
C ILE A 71 7.19 -35.33 -1.04
N SER A 72 7.44 -35.81 -2.26
CA SER A 72 7.19 -37.21 -2.62
C SER A 72 8.06 -38.08 -1.73
N THR A 73 7.45 -38.69 -0.72
CA THR A 73 8.08 -39.72 0.11
C THR A 73 8.29 -40.96 -0.78
N PRO A 74 9.51 -41.52 -0.87
CA PRO A 74 9.72 -42.77 -1.60
C PRO A 74 8.93 -43.90 -0.91
N GLN A 75 8.30 -44.75 -1.73
CA GLN A 75 7.54 -45.93 -1.32
C GLN A 75 8.39 -46.95 -0.56
#